data_AF-A0A960KAS8-F1
#
_entry.id   AF-A0A960KAS8-F1
#
_cell.length_a   1.000
_cell.length_b   1.000
_cell.length_c   1.000
_cell.angle_alpha   90.00
_cell.angle_beta   90.00
_cell.angle_gamma   90.00
#
_symmetry.space_group_name_H-M   'P 1'
#
loop_
_entity.id
_entity.type
_entity.pdbx_description
1 polymer ?
#
loop_
_entity_poly.entity_id
_entity_poly.type
_entity_poly.pdbx_seq_one_letter_code
_entity_poly.pdbx_strand_id
1 'polypeptide(L)'
;MAIDPAADPVLVRRARIAKLVSLGQRIGYLLFAVAMVAFFIGLATEYTPGLTTLIVGCLLGGSAVLAPAIVFGYAVKAAEREDAGLPSGH
;
A
#
# COMPACT_ATOMS: atom_id res chain seq x y z
N MET A 1 -29.83 12.86 23.94
CA MET A 1 -30.25 12.14 22.72
C MET A 1 -29.29 10.97 22.57
N ALA A 2 -29.83 9.76 22.48
CA ALA A 2 -29.14 8.49 22.70
C ALA A 2 -27.94 8.27 21.76
N ILE A 3 -26.88 7.62 22.27
CA ILE A 3 -25.89 6.91 21.46
C ILE A 3 -26.62 5.68 20.89
N ASP A 4 -26.83 5.63 19.57
CA ASP A 4 -27.41 4.45 18.91
C ASP A 4 -26.30 3.36 18.74
N PRO A 5 -26.56 2.08 19.07
CA PRO A 5 -25.58 1.16 19.66
C PRO A 5 -24.88 0.20 18.68
N ALA A 6 -24.60 0.63 17.45
CA ALA A 6 -23.70 -0.08 16.55
C ALA A 6 -22.59 0.88 16.13
N ALA A 7 -21.35 0.58 16.47
CA ALA A 7 -20.21 1.20 15.79
C ALA A 7 -20.51 1.14 14.28
N ASP A 8 -20.63 2.29 13.63
CA ASP A 8 -21.12 2.38 12.26
C ASP A 8 -20.40 1.32 11.41
N PRO A 9 -21.15 0.35 10.84
CA PRO A 9 -20.55 -0.76 10.10
C PRO A 9 -19.65 -0.26 8.96
N VAL A 10 -19.86 0.95 8.46
CA VAL A 10 -19.01 1.62 7.48
C VAL A 10 -17.64 1.98 8.07
N LEU A 11 -17.59 2.58 9.27
CA LEU A 11 -16.34 2.94 9.95
C LEU A 11 -15.49 1.70 10.25
N VAL A 12 -16.11 0.60 10.68
CA VAL A 12 -15.41 -0.67 10.93
C VAL A 12 -14.83 -1.26 9.63
N ARG A 13 -15.58 -1.19 8.52
CA ARG A 13 -15.10 -1.63 7.20
C ARG A 13 -13.95 -0.75 6.69
N ARG A 14 -14.06 0.57 6.80
CA ARG A 14 -12.99 1.53 6.44
C ARG A 14 -11.71 1.26 7.21
N ALA A 15 -11.78 1.06 8.53
CA ALA A 15 -10.61 0.74 9.35
C ALA A 15 -9.94 -0.59 8.94
N ARG A 16 -10.72 -1.61 8.54
CA ARG A 16 -10.14 -2.87 8.01
C ARG A 16 -9.44 -2.66 6.66
N ILE A 17 -10.07 -1.90 5.75
CA ILE A 17 -9.46 -1.56 4.45
C ILE A 17 -8.18 -0.75 4.67
N ALA A 18 -8.19 0.23 5.57
CA ALA A 18 -7.01 1.03 5.92
C ALA A 18 -5.84 0.15 6.40
N LYS A 19 -6.11 -0.84 7.26
CA LYS A 19 -5.09 -1.80 7.71
C LYS A 19 -4.54 -2.64 6.56
N LEU A 20 -5.41 -3.20 5.72
CA LEU A 20 -4.99 -3.98 4.54
C LEU A 20 -4.16 -3.14 3.57
N VAL A 21 -4.56 -1.90 3.33
CA VAL A 21 -3.82 -0.93 2.52
C VAL A 21 -2.44 -0.67 3.11
N SER A 22 -2.36 -0.35 4.40
CA SER A 22 -1.08 -0.06 5.06
C SER A 22 -0.13 -1.26 4.98
N LEU A 23 -0.66 -2.47 5.10
CA LEU A 23 0.11 -3.71 4.96
C LEU A 23 0.55 -3.92 3.52
N GLY A 24 -0.34 -3.73 2.54
CA GLY A 24 -0.02 -3.81 1.12
C GLY A 24 1.08 -2.82 0.70
N GLN A 25 0.99 -1.56 1.16
CA GLN A 25 2.03 -0.56 0.91
C GLN A 25 3.37 -1.00 1.50
N ARG A 26 3.41 -1.46 2.76
CA ARG A 26 4.64 -1.96 3.39
C ARG A 26 5.24 -3.13 2.62
N ILE A 27 4.43 -4.12 2.23
CA ILE A 27 4.88 -5.28 1.45
C ILE A 27 5.44 -4.84 0.10
N GLY A 28 4.74 -3.97 -0.62
CA GLY A 28 5.19 -3.48 -1.91
C GLY A 28 6.50 -2.69 -1.80
N TYR A 29 6.65 -1.81 -0.81
CA TYR A 29 7.90 -1.10 -0.57
C TYR A 29 9.04 -2.03 -0.17
N LEU A 30 8.78 -3.09 0.62
CA LEU A 30 9.78 -4.10 0.93
C LEU A 30 10.24 -4.86 -0.33
N LEU A 31 9.31 -5.23 -1.22
CA LEU A 31 9.65 -5.84 -2.51
C LEU A 31 10.55 -4.93 -3.35
N PHE A 32 10.24 -3.63 -3.41
CA PHE A 32 11.12 -2.66 -4.09
C PHE A 32 12.48 -2.53 -3.41
N ALA A 33 12.55 -2.53 -2.08
CA ALA A 33 13.82 -2.49 -1.35
C ALA A 33 14.67 -3.74 -1.62
N VAL A 34 14.05 -4.92 -1.65
CA VAL A 34 14.74 -6.17 -2.02
C VAL A 34 15.23 -6.12 -3.46
N ALA A 35 14.40 -5.66 -4.41
CA ALA A 35 14.80 -5.48 -5.80
C ALA A 35 16.00 -4.53 -5.92
N MET A 36 15.99 -3.42 -5.17
CA MET A 36 17.07 -2.44 -5.16
C MET A 36 18.37 -3.03 -4.64
N VAL A 37 18.34 -3.75 -3.51
CA VAL A 37 19.53 -4.42 -2.96
C VAL A 37 20.06 -5.48 -3.94
N ALA A 38 19.19 -6.33 -4.49
CA ALA A 38 19.56 -7.34 -5.48
C ALA A 38 20.16 -6.73 -6.75
N PHE A 39 19.64 -5.61 -7.23
CA PHE A 39 20.20 -4.85 -8.34
C PHE A 39 21.63 -4.39 -8.05
N PHE A 40 21.90 -3.80 -6.89
CA PHE A 40 23.25 -3.36 -6.53
C PHE A 40 24.21 -4.53 -6.33
N ILE A 41 23.76 -5.68 -5.84
CA ILE A 41 24.57 -6.91 -5.78
C ILE A 41 24.97 -7.35 -7.20
N GLY A 42 24.02 -7.39 -8.14
CA GLY A 42 24.30 -7.76 -9.53
C GLY A 42 25.20 -6.75 -10.23
N LEU A 43 25.06 -5.46 -9.89
CA LEU A 43 25.92 -4.39 -10.39
C LEU A 43 27.37 -4.50 -9.87
N ALA A 44 27.56 -4.89 -8.60
CA ALA A 44 28.88 -5.04 -8.00
C ALA A 44 29.57 -6.37 -8.37
N THR A 45 28.79 -7.36 -8.78
CA THR A 45 29.26 -8.68 -9.21
C THR A 45 28.93 -8.88 -10.69
N GLU A 46 28.01 -9.78 -11.02
CA GLU A 46 27.48 -10.00 -12.36
C GLU A 46 25.99 -10.42 -12.27
N TYR A 47 25.23 -10.12 -13.33
CA TYR A 47 23.82 -10.49 -13.41
C TYR A 47 23.65 -11.95 -13.84
N THR A 48 23.25 -12.80 -12.90
CA THR A 48 22.83 -14.18 -13.20
C THR A 48 21.34 -14.23 -13.60
N PRO A 49 20.90 -15.23 -14.40
CA PRO A 49 19.48 -15.37 -14.76
C PRO A 49 18.55 -15.43 -13.54
N GLY A 50 18.98 -16.09 -12.46
CA GLY A 50 18.22 -16.17 -11.21
C GLY A 50 18.08 -14.81 -10.51
N LEU A 51 19.16 -14.04 -10.44
CA LEU A 51 19.15 -12.70 -9.84
C LEU A 51 18.27 -11.73 -10.63
N THR A 52 18.38 -11.75 -11.96
CA THR A 52 17.54 -10.93 -12.85
C THR A 52 16.07 -11.30 -12.70
N THR A 53 15.75 -12.60 -12.66
CA THR A 53 14.36 -13.07 -12.47
C THR A 53 13.80 -12.63 -11.12
N LEU A 54 14.61 -12.68 -10.05
CA LEU A 54 14.22 -12.19 -8.73
C LEU A 54 13.89 -10.69 -8.76
N ILE A 55 14.77 -9.86 -9.33
CA ILE A 55 14.57 -8.41 -9.43
C ILE A 55 13.27 -8.12 -10.19
N VAL A 56 13.08 -8.71 -11.37
CA VAL A 56 11.87 -8.52 -12.19
C VAL A 56 10.62 -8.97 -11.44
N GLY A 57 10.66 -10.14 -10.79
CA GLY A 57 9.56 -10.66 -9.98
C GLY A 57 9.19 -9.72 -8.83
N CYS A 58 10.19 -9.17 -8.13
CA CYS A 58 9.96 -8.18 -7.08
C CYS A 58 9.36 -6.88 -7.61
N LEU A 59 9.83 -6.38 -8.75
CA LEU A 59 9.29 -5.16 -9.37
C LEU A 59 7.85 -5.34 -9.83
N LEU A 60 7.53 -6.47 -10.48
CA LEU A 60 6.18 -6.79 -10.93
C LEU A 60 5.23 -6.98 -9.75
N GLY A 61 5.62 -7.82 -8.78
CA GLY A 61 4.83 -8.08 -7.58
C GLY A 61 4.64 -6.82 -6.72
N GLY A 62 5.72 -6.05 -6.53
CA GLY A 62 5.69 -4.78 -5.81
C GLY A 62 4.72 -3.80 -6.46
N SER A 63 4.81 -3.60 -7.77
CA SER A 63 3.93 -2.69 -8.53
C SER A 63 2.45 -3.12 -8.47
N ALA A 64 2.18 -4.41 -8.67
CA ALA A 64 0.83 -4.97 -8.64
C ALA A 64 0.14 -4.80 -7.27
N VAL A 65 0.91 -4.82 -6.18
CA VAL A 65 0.40 -4.60 -4.82
C VAL A 65 0.32 -3.10 -4.48
N LEU A 66 1.32 -2.31 -4.85
CA LEU A 66 1.42 -0.91 -4.45
C LEU A 66 0.31 -0.07 -5.11
N ALA A 67 0.03 -0.28 -6.40
CA ALA A 67 -0.97 0.48 -7.14
C ALA A 67 -2.37 0.45 -6.48
N PRO A 68 -2.98 -0.72 -6.22
CA PRO A 68 -4.28 -0.76 -5.54
C PRO A 68 -4.19 -0.24 -4.11
N ALA A 69 -3.10 -0.52 -3.39
CA ALA A 69 -2.94 -0.04 -2.01
C ALA A 69 -2.86 1.49 -1.93
N ILE A 70 -2.23 2.16 -2.90
CA ILE A 70 -2.17 3.63 -2.96
C ILE A 70 -3.57 4.20 -3.23
N VAL A 71 -4.30 3.67 -4.22
CA VAL A 71 -5.65 4.13 -4.57
C VAL A 71 -6.61 4.02 -3.39
N PHE A 72 -6.67 2.84 -2.75
CA PHE A 72 -7.52 2.64 -1.58
C PHE A 72 -7.08 3.50 -0.39
N GLY A 73 -5.78 3.76 -0.22
CA GLY A 73 -5.26 4.65 0.81
C GLY A 73 -5.74 6.09 0.66
N TYR A 74 -5.72 6.62 -0.57
CA TYR A 74 -6.28 7.94 -0.85
C TYR A 74 -7.79 7.99 -0.64
N ALA A 75 -8.52 6.96 -1.06
CA ALA A 75 -9.97 6.90 -0.87
C ALA A 75 -10.37 6.92 0.62
N VAL A 76 -9.68 6.15 1.47
CA VAL A 76 -9.92 6.16 2.92
C VAL A 76 -9.59 7.53 3.52
N LYS A 77 -8.44 8.11 3.16
CA LYS A 77 -8.01 9.41 3.69
C LYS A 77 -8.94 10.55 3.27
N ALA A 78 -9.47 10.49 2.05
CA ALA A 78 -10.48 11.44 1.58
C ALA A 78 -11.77 11.32 2.40
N ALA A 79 -12.23 10.09 2.67
CA ALA A 79 -13.40 9.84 3.48
C ALA A 79 -13.23 10.32 4.94
N GLU A 80 -12.07 10.07 5.57
CA GLU A 80 -11.76 10.59 6.91
C GLU A 80 -11.75 12.13 6.96
N ARG A 81 -11.30 12.78 5.89
CA ARG A 81 -11.27 14.24 5.78
C ARG A 81 -12.66 14.83 5.65
N GLU A 82 -13.55 14.16 4.90
CA GLU A 82 -14.96 14.52 4.77
C GLU A 82 -15.70 14.34 6.12
N ASP A 83 -15.48 13.21 6.81
CA ASP A 83 -16.04 12.94 8.14
C ASP A 83 -15.60 14.00 9.17
N ALA A 84 -14.38 14.55 9.03
CA ALA A 84 -13.83 15.60 9.89
C ALA A 84 -14.40 17.01 9.59
N GLY A 85 -15.28 17.17 8.61
CA GLY A 85 -15.87 18.46 8.22
C GLY A 85 -14.85 19.45 7.62
N LEU A 86 -13.70 18.97 7.17
CA LEU A 86 -12.67 19.82 6.58
C LEU A 86 -13.09 20.24 5.16
N PRO A 87 -12.96 21.53 4.79
CA PRO A 87 -13.45 22.04 3.51
C PRO A 87 -12.81 21.28 2.34
N SER A 88 -13.62 20.72 1.44
CA SER A 88 -13.15 20.10 0.18
C SER A 88 -12.45 21.18 -0.63
N GLY A 89 -11.12 21.10 -0.74
CA GLY A 89 -10.34 22.09 -1.48
C GLY A 89 -10.78 22.11 -2.94
N HIS A 90 -11.47 23.17 -3.32
CA HIS A 90 -11.71 23.62 -4.68
C HIS A 90 -11.13 25.02 -4.81
#